data_AF-A0AAW2S365-F1
#
_entry.id   AF-A0AAW2S365-F1
#
_cell.length_a   1.000
_cell.length_b   1.000
_cell.length_c   1.000
_cell.angle_alpha   90.00
_cell.angle_beta   90.00
_cell.angle_gamma   90.00
#
_symmetry.space_group_name_H-M   'P 1'
#
loop_
_entity.id
_entity.type
_entity.pdbx_description
1 polymer ?
#
loop_
_entity_poly.entity_id
_entity_poly.type
_entity_poly.pdbx_seq_one_letter_code
_entity_poly.pdbx_strand_id
1 'polypeptide(L)'
;MMEQSFHPPHRLTVEEIPLVVDDFRVAAKHAIEAGFDGVEIHAANGYLIDRFMKDQVNDRTDEYGGSLENRCRFPLEIVEAMAQEIGPQRVGIRLSPYADYSECGNSNSDALGLYMAEALNKYNILYCHVIEPRMITPFEKHITKNSLLPMRNAFKGRLSLPGDTIGTMATKL
;
A
#
# COMPACT_ATOMS: atom_id res chain seq x y z
N MET A 1 -14.20 8.67 28.84
CA MET A 1 -13.94 8.22 27.46
C MET A 1 -14.47 6.81 27.36
N MET A 2 -15.41 6.53 26.46
CA MET A 2 -15.81 5.15 26.21
C MET A 2 -14.65 4.47 25.51
N GLU A 3 -14.08 3.45 26.15
CA GLU A 3 -13.11 2.56 25.55
C GLU A 3 -13.84 1.83 24.39
N GLN A 4 -13.52 2.17 23.14
CA GLN A 4 -14.06 1.45 22.00
C GLN A 4 -13.51 0.02 22.06
N SER A 5 -14.36 -0.92 22.44
CA SER A 5 -14.04 -2.34 22.42
C SER A 5 -14.11 -2.82 20.96
N PHE A 6 -12.94 -3.04 20.36
CA PHE A 6 -12.84 -3.72 19.08
C PHE A 6 -12.86 -5.24 19.31
N HIS A 7 -13.56 -5.98 18.46
CA HIS A 7 -13.44 -7.43 18.46
C HIS A 7 -12.01 -7.83 18.08
N PRO A 8 -11.43 -8.86 18.73
CA PRO A 8 -10.12 -9.35 18.36
C PRO A 8 -10.13 -9.78 16.89
N PRO A 9 -9.13 -9.37 16.10
CA PRO A 9 -9.10 -9.69 14.68
C PRO A 9 -8.90 -11.19 14.47
N HIS A 10 -9.58 -11.76 13.47
CA HIS A 10 -9.26 -13.09 12.94
C HIS A 10 -8.02 -12.99 12.05
N ARG A 11 -6.98 -13.77 12.35
CA ARG A 11 -5.81 -13.89 11.48
C ARG A 11 -6.20 -14.74 10.28
N LEU A 12 -6.16 -14.15 9.08
CA LEU A 12 -6.36 -14.89 7.83
C LEU A 12 -5.42 -16.09 7.77
N THR A 13 -5.97 -17.26 7.47
CA THR A 13 -5.19 -18.45 7.12
C THR A 13 -4.53 -18.29 5.75
N VAL A 14 -3.54 -19.13 5.44
CA VAL A 14 -2.89 -19.11 4.12
C VAL A 14 -3.91 -19.42 3.03
N GLU A 15 -4.89 -20.27 3.31
CA GLU A 15 -5.96 -20.65 2.40
C GLU A 15 -7.01 -19.55 2.19
N GLU A 16 -7.20 -18.66 3.17
CA GLU A 16 -8.13 -17.52 3.06
C GLU A 16 -7.54 -16.35 2.26
N ILE A 17 -6.21 -16.20 2.23
CA ILE A 17 -5.56 -15.06 1.56
C ILE A 17 -5.89 -15.00 0.06
N PRO A 18 -5.81 -16.10 -0.72
CA PRO A 18 -6.23 -16.09 -2.13
C PRO A 18 -7.69 -15.70 -2.33
N LEU A 19 -8.58 -16.02 -1.39
CA LEU A 19 -9.99 -15.62 -1.46
C LEU A 19 -10.14 -14.10 -1.32
N VAL A 20 -9.38 -13.50 -0.39
CA VAL A 20 -9.35 -12.04 -0.23
C VAL A 20 -8.75 -11.37 -1.47
N VAL A 21 -7.71 -11.94 -2.08
CA VAL A 21 -7.17 -11.45 -3.37
C VAL A 21 -8.25 -11.47 -4.47
N ASP A 22 -9.04 -12.55 -4.53
CA ASP A 22 -10.15 -12.66 -5.47
C ASP A 22 -11.25 -11.61 -5.22
N ASP A 23 -11.56 -11.32 -3.95
CA ASP A 23 -12.50 -10.26 -3.59
C ASP A 23 -12.05 -8.89 -4.13
N PHE A 24 -10.76 -8.55 -4.03
CA PHE A 24 -10.21 -7.32 -4.62
C PHE A 24 -10.32 -7.32 -6.15
N ARG A 25 -10.03 -8.46 -6.79
CA ARG A 25 -10.15 -8.63 -8.25
C ARG A 25 -11.59 -8.41 -8.72
N VAL A 26 -12.56 -9.05 -8.06
CA VAL A 26 -14.00 -8.93 -8.36
C VAL A 26 -14.48 -7.50 -8.09
N ALA A 27 -14.06 -6.87 -7.00
CA ALA A 27 -14.40 -5.48 -6.70
C ALA A 27 -13.87 -4.53 -7.79
N ALA A 28 -12.64 -4.75 -8.28
CA ALA A 28 -12.06 -3.97 -9.38
C ALA A 28 -12.89 -4.10 -10.66
N LYS A 29 -13.28 -5.33 -11.02
CA LYS A 29 -14.15 -5.60 -12.16
C LYS A 29 -15.47 -4.85 -12.06
N HIS A 30 -16.15 -4.95 -10.91
CA HIS A 30 -17.43 -4.26 -10.69
C HIS A 30 -17.28 -2.74 -10.76
N ALA A 31 -16.17 -2.17 -10.29
CA ALA A 31 -15.90 -0.74 -10.44
C ALA A 31 -15.83 -0.32 -11.91
N ILE A 32 -15.14 -1.08 -12.76
CA ILE A 32 -15.08 -0.79 -14.20
C ILE A 32 -16.46 -0.96 -14.86
N GLU A 33 -17.23 -1.99 -14.51
CA GLU A 33 -18.59 -2.19 -15.01
C GLU A 33 -19.55 -1.07 -14.58
N ALA A 34 -19.31 -0.48 -13.42
CA ALA A 34 -20.05 0.70 -12.93
C ALA A 34 -19.62 2.02 -13.60
N GLY A 35 -18.59 2.00 -14.46
CA GLY A 35 -18.15 3.16 -15.24
C GLY A 35 -17.01 3.97 -14.61
N PHE A 36 -16.30 3.45 -13.60
CA PHE A 36 -15.07 4.07 -13.12
C PHE A 36 -13.93 3.90 -14.14
N ASP A 37 -13.08 4.92 -14.28
CA ASP A 37 -11.90 4.88 -15.18
C ASP A 37 -10.80 3.93 -14.68
N GLY A 38 -10.76 3.68 -13.37
CA GLY A 38 -9.78 2.86 -12.70
C GLY A 38 -10.01 2.84 -11.19
N VAL A 39 -9.12 2.17 -10.47
CA VAL A 39 -9.22 1.92 -9.03
C VAL A 39 -7.88 2.18 -8.34
N GLU A 40 -7.92 2.64 -7.10
CA GLU A 40 -6.76 2.77 -6.22
C GLU A 40 -6.83 1.71 -5.12
N ILE A 41 -5.82 0.84 -5.06
CA ILE A 41 -5.64 -0.12 -3.97
C ILE A 41 -5.23 0.65 -2.71
N HIS A 42 -6.05 0.58 -1.67
CA HIS A 42 -5.72 1.21 -0.39
C HIS A 42 -4.78 0.32 0.45
N ALA A 43 -3.48 0.47 0.25
CA ALA A 43 -2.42 -0.23 0.98
C ALA A 43 -1.67 0.69 1.98
N ALA A 44 -2.43 1.45 2.76
CA ALA A 44 -1.91 2.50 3.62
C ALA A 44 -2.74 2.62 4.92
N ASN A 45 -2.32 3.50 5.82
CA ASN A 45 -3.08 3.99 6.97
C ASN A 45 -3.49 2.92 8.01
N GLY A 46 -2.76 1.82 8.10
CA GLY A 46 -3.03 0.76 9.08
C GLY A 46 -4.21 -0.16 8.74
N TYR A 47 -4.72 -0.11 7.50
CA TYR A 47 -5.71 -1.07 7.00
C TYR A 47 -5.08 -2.42 6.65
N LEU A 48 -5.90 -3.40 6.26
CA LEU A 48 -5.52 -4.80 6.06
C LEU A 48 -4.20 -4.98 5.30
N ILE A 49 -4.07 -4.40 4.11
CA ILE A 49 -2.88 -4.56 3.26
C ILE A 49 -1.64 -3.92 3.91
N ASP A 50 -1.79 -2.75 4.55
CA ASP A 50 -0.70 -2.07 5.27
C ASP A 50 -0.23 -2.90 6.47
N ARG A 51 -1.16 -3.58 7.17
CA ARG A 51 -0.82 -4.48 8.28
C ARG A 51 0.01 -5.68 7.82
N PHE A 52 -0.21 -6.23 6.63
CA PHE A 52 0.67 -7.28 6.10
C PHE A 52 2.08 -6.74 5.85
N MET A 53 2.22 -5.51 5.35
CA MET A 53 3.52 -4.94 5.03
C MET A 53 4.36 -4.58 6.26
N LYS A 54 3.77 -4.39 7.44
CA LYS A 54 4.47 -3.78 8.59
C LYS A 54 4.80 -4.78 9.70
N ASP A 55 6.08 -4.82 10.07
CA ASP A 55 6.64 -5.85 10.97
C ASP A 55 6.24 -5.73 12.44
N GLN A 56 5.74 -4.58 12.90
CA GLN A 56 5.24 -4.44 14.28
C GLN A 56 3.87 -5.10 14.47
N VAL A 57 3.14 -5.37 13.39
CA VAL A 57 1.80 -5.97 13.43
C VAL A 57 1.68 -7.28 12.66
N ASN A 58 2.56 -7.55 11.69
CA ASN A 58 2.66 -8.83 11.02
C ASN A 58 3.69 -9.74 11.69
N ASP A 59 3.20 -10.53 12.64
CA ASP A 59 3.93 -11.58 13.37
C ASP A 59 3.74 -12.98 12.73
N ARG A 60 3.30 -13.06 11.46
CA ARG A 60 3.14 -14.35 10.77
C ARG A 60 4.50 -15.02 10.57
N THR A 61 4.50 -16.36 10.61
CA THR A 61 5.68 -17.20 10.34
C THR A 61 5.57 -18.02 9.05
N ASP A 62 4.53 -17.76 8.26
CA ASP A 62 4.30 -18.39 6.96
C ASP A 62 4.86 -17.51 5.81
N GLU A 63 4.50 -17.85 4.56
CA GLU A 63 4.97 -17.16 3.36
C GLU A 63 4.49 -15.71 3.21
N TYR A 64 3.62 -15.23 4.12
CA TYR A 64 3.11 -13.87 4.16
C TYR A 64 3.67 -13.05 5.35
N GLY A 65 4.67 -13.56 6.08
CA GLY A 65 5.34 -12.82 7.15
C GLY A 65 6.84 -13.09 7.30
N GLY A 66 7.42 -12.47 8.33
CA GLY A 66 8.86 -12.50 8.59
C GLY A 66 9.63 -11.59 7.64
N SER A 67 10.10 -12.11 6.51
CA SER A 67 10.95 -11.36 5.59
C SER A 67 10.19 -10.20 4.92
N LEU A 68 10.92 -9.19 4.43
CA LEU A 68 10.31 -8.06 3.72
C LEU A 68 9.57 -8.53 2.46
N GLU A 69 10.13 -9.49 1.74
CA GLU A 69 9.54 -10.09 0.55
C GLU A 69 8.20 -10.77 0.87
N ASN A 70 8.15 -11.55 1.94
CA ASN A 70 6.93 -12.24 2.36
C ASN A 70 5.86 -11.26 2.83
N ARG A 71 6.22 -10.23 3.60
CA ARG A 71 5.29 -9.18 4.05
C ARG A 71 4.69 -8.40 2.87
N CYS A 72 5.45 -8.20 1.81
CA CYS A 72 5.00 -7.53 0.60
C CYS A 72 4.27 -8.45 -0.38
N ARG A 73 4.26 -9.78 -0.18
CA ARG A 73 3.64 -10.76 -1.07
C ARG A 73 2.16 -10.48 -1.29
N PHE A 74 1.39 -10.38 -0.21
CA PHE A 74 -0.06 -10.15 -0.27
C PHE A 74 -0.45 -8.87 -1.04
N PRO A 75 0.11 -7.68 -0.75
CA PRO A 75 -0.13 -6.49 -1.57
C PRO A 75 0.19 -6.69 -3.06
N LEU A 76 1.27 -7.39 -3.39
CA LEU A 76 1.70 -7.61 -4.77
C LEU A 76 0.80 -8.62 -5.51
N GLU A 77 0.27 -9.63 -4.81
CA GLU A 77 -0.74 -10.55 -5.35
C GLU A 77 -2.04 -9.81 -5.70
N ILE A 78 -2.49 -8.87 -4.84
CA ILE A 78 -3.64 -8.00 -5.13
C ILE A 78 -3.38 -7.15 -6.38
N VAL A 79 -2.21 -6.51 -6.47
CA VAL A 79 -1.83 -5.70 -7.63
C VAL A 79 -1.83 -6.54 -8.90
N GLU A 80 -1.25 -7.74 -8.86
CA GLU A 80 -1.19 -8.65 -10.00
C GLU A 80 -2.59 -9.06 -10.46
N ALA A 81 -3.45 -9.52 -9.53
CA ALA A 81 -4.79 -9.97 -9.84
C ALA A 81 -5.66 -8.85 -10.44
N MET A 82 -5.63 -7.66 -9.85
CA MET A 82 -6.38 -6.51 -10.37
C MET A 82 -5.83 -6.03 -11.72
N ALA A 83 -4.50 -5.98 -11.89
CA ALA A 83 -3.89 -5.59 -13.15
C ALA A 83 -4.23 -6.56 -14.29
N GLN A 84 -4.32 -7.86 -14.01
CA GLN A 84 -4.76 -8.87 -14.98
C GLN A 84 -6.25 -8.73 -15.35
N GLU A 85 -7.10 -8.40 -14.38
CA GLU A 85 -8.56 -8.30 -14.59
C GLU A 85 -8.97 -7.04 -15.37
N ILE A 86 -8.48 -5.86 -14.95
CA ILE A 86 -8.96 -4.57 -15.47
C ILE A 86 -7.91 -3.83 -16.31
N GLY A 87 -6.72 -4.39 -16.46
CA GLY A 87 -5.58 -3.79 -17.13
C GLY A 87 -4.74 -2.91 -16.19
N PRO A 88 -3.40 -2.97 -16.28
CA PRO A 88 -2.52 -2.30 -15.31
C PRO A 88 -2.62 -0.78 -15.34
N GLN A 89 -2.95 -0.20 -16.50
CA GLN A 89 -3.15 1.25 -16.68
C GLN A 89 -4.44 1.78 -16.02
N ARG A 90 -5.22 0.92 -15.37
CA ARG A 90 -6.39 1.28 -14.56
C ARG A 90 -6.20 1.02 -13.07
N VAL A 91 -5.00 0.61 -12.66
CA VAL A 91 -4.68 0.29 -11.27
C VAL A 91 -3.71 1.33 -10.73
N GLY A 92 -4.07 1.96 -9.61
CA GLY A 92 -3.17 2.68 -8.73
C GLY A 92 -3.00 1.94 -7.40
N ILE A 93 -1.95 2.25 -6.65
CA ILE A 93 -1.79 1.80 -5.27
C ILE A 93 -1.38 2.96 -4.37
N ARG A 94 -1.97 3.02 -3.18
CA ARG A 94 -1.62 4.00 -2.16
C ARG A 94 -0.82 3.37 -1.03
N LEU A 95 0.34 3.93 -0.71
CA LEU A 95 1.26 3.46 0.34
C LEU A 95 1.49 4.52 1.42
N SER A 96 1.78 4.07 2.64
CA SER A 96 2.18 4.94 3.76
C SER A 96 3.34 4.34 4.57
N PRO A 97 4.55 4.25 4.01
CA PRO A 97 5.67 3.53 4.63
C PRO A 97 6.06 4.06 6.02
N TYR A 98 5.85 5.36 6.26
CA TYR A 98 6.26 6.08 7.48
C TYR A 98 5.11 6.38 8.45
N ALA A 99 3.87 6.05 8.09
CA ALA A 99 2.73 6.32 8.97
C ALA A 99 2.60 5.21 10.00
N ASP A 100 2.43 5.55 11.28
CA ASP A 100 2.24 4.57 12.37
C ASP A 100 0.77 4.54 12.83
N TYR A 101 -0.15 4.72 11.89
CA TYR A 101 -1.58 4.84 12.19
C TYR A 101 -2.12 3.53 12.78
N SER A 102 -2.94 3.65 13.83
CA SER A 102 -3.57 2.51 14.52
C SER A 102 -2.56 1.44 14.98
N GLU A 103 -1.41 1.89 15.52
CA GLU A 103 -0.32 1.04 16.01
C GLU A 103 0.34 0.17 14.92
N CYS A 104 0.12 0.52 13.64
CA CYS A 104 0.68 -0.16 12.50
C CYS A 104 2.01 0.50 12.12
N GLY A 105 3.07 0.25 12.88
CA GLY A 105 4.41 0.79 12.62
C GLY A 105 5.37 -0.20 11.96
N ASN A 106 6.51 0.27 11.46
CA ASN A 106 7.50 -0.57 10.78
C ASN A 106 8.92 -0.21 11.17
N SER A 107 9.78 -1.21 11.42
CA SER A 107 11.14 -0.99 11.91
C SER A 107 12.07 -0.31 10.90
N ASN A 108 11.83 -0.49 9.60
CA ASN A 108 12.65 0.08 8.52
C ASN A 108 11.79 0.55 7.34
N SER A 109 11.19 1.74 7.49
CA SER A 109 10.26 2.31 6.50
C SER A 109 10.91 2.64 5.16
N ASP A 110 12.21 2.99 5.16
CA ASP A 110 12.96 3.27 3.93
C ASP A 110 13.11 1.99 3.09
N ALA A 111 13.47 0.87 3.73
CA ALA A 111 13.59 -0.43 3.04
C ALA A 111 12.22 -0.90 2.50
N LEU A 112 11.16 -0.76 3.28
CA LEU A 112 9.80 -1.11 2.85
C LEU A 112 9.37 -0.28 1.63
N GLY A 113 9.53 1.04 1.70
CA GLY A 113 9.18 1.94 0.61
C GLY A 113 9.97 1.63 -0.66
N LEU A 114 11.29 1.45 -0.54
CA LEU A 114 12.16 1.12 -1.67
C LEU A 114 11.78 -0.21 -2.31
N TYR A 115 11.61 -1.26 -1.51
CA TYR A 115 11.23 -2.58 -2.01
C TYR A 115 9.91 -2.55 -2.79
N MET A 116 8.88 -1.90 -2.25
CA MET A 116 7.60 -1.78 -2.94
C MET A 116 7.74 -0.97 -4.24
N ALA A 117 8.48 0.13 -4.23
CA ALA A 117 8.74 0.92 -5.43
C ALA A 117 9.43 0.10 -6.54
N GLU A 118 10.40 -0.75 -6.18
CA GLU A 118 11.08 -1.64 -7.12
C GLU A 118 10.16 -2.74 -7.64
N ALA A 119 9.47 -3.46 -6.74
CA ALA A 119 8.61 -4.58 -7.07
C ALA A 119 7.41 -4.17 -7.95
N LEU A 120 6.82 -3.00 -7.70
CA LEU A 120 5.68 -2.49 -8.46
C LEU A 120 6.00 -2.25 -9.94
N ASN A 121 7.27 -2.06 -10.31
CA ASN A 121 7.67 -1.90 -11.71
C ASN A 121 7.33 -3.11 -12.58
N LYS A 122 7.26 -4.32 -12.01
CA LYS A 122 6.88 -5.55 -12.74
C LYS A 122 5.48 -5.45 -13.34
N TYR A 123 4.57 -4.74 -12.68
CA TYR A 123 3.14 -4.74 -13.01
C TYR A 123 2.73 -3.59 -13.92
N ASN A 124 3.62 -2.63 -14.18
CA ASN A 124 3.37 -1.48 -15.05
C ASN A 124 2.06 -0.73 -14.71
N ILE A 125 1.77 -0.57 -13.41
CA ILE A 125 0.56 0.09 -12.92
C ILE A 125 0.55 1.59 -13.24
N LEU A 126 -0.64 2.19 -13.28
CA LEU A 126 -0.84 3.60 -13.66
C LEU A 126 -0.05 4.56 -12.77
N TYR A 127 -0.13 4.38 -11.45
CA TYR A 127 0.58 5.21 -10.49
C TYR A 127 0.77 4.55 -9.12
N CYS A 128 1.75 5.07 -8.37
CA CYS A 128 1.94 4.77 -6.95
C CYS A 128 1.78 6.08 -6.17
N HIS A 129 0.80 6.15 -5.28
CA HIS A 129 0.50 7.31 -4.44
C HIS A 129 1.10 7.09 -3.06
N VAL A 130 1.99 7.97 -2.60
CA VAL A 130 2.74 7.75 -1.36
C VAL A 130 2.51 8.89 -0.38
N ILE A 131 2.03 8.56 0.82
CA ILE A 131 1.88 9.52 1.91
C ILE A 131 3.26 10.00 2.38
N GLU A 132 3.39 11.32 2.54
CA GLU A 132 4.67 11.95 2.86
C GLU A 132 5.23 11.50 4.24
N PRO A 133 6.56 11.38 4.39
CA PRO A 133 7.20 10.94 5.64
C PRO A 133 6.90 11.81 6.86
N ARG A 134 6.45 13.06 6.64
CA ARG A 134 6.04 13.98 7.73
C ARG A 134 4.70 13.61 8.36
N MET A 135 3.93 12.72 7.75
CA MET A 135 2.59 12.31 8.20
C MET A 135 2.67 10.97 8.96
N ILE A 136 3.29 10.98 10.14
CA ILE A 136 3.49 9.77 10.96
C ILE A 136 2.23 9.43 11.76
N THR A 137 1.58 10.44 12.36
CA THR A 137 0.33 10.33 13.12
C THR A 137 -0.79 11.16 12.46
N PRO A 138 -2.07 10.80 12.63
CA PRO A 138 -3.16 11.56 12.02
C PRO A 138 -3.13 13.02 12.51
N PHE A 139 -3.36 13.95 11.58
CA PHE A 139 -3.50 15.40 11.85
C PHE A 139 -2.25 16.13 12.38
N GLU A 140 -1.11 15.47 12.49
CA GLU A 140 0.15 16.09 12.94
C GLU A 140 1.24 15.97 11.87
N LYS A 141 2.00 17.06 11.70
CA LYS A 141 3.18 17.08 10.83
C LYS A 141 4.44 17.02 11.67
N HIS A 142 5.29 16.06 11.36
CA HIS A 142 6.57 15.85 12.01
C HIS A 142 7.71 16.44 11.18
N ILE A 143 8.70 17.04 11.84
CA ILE A 143 9.97 17.39 11.19
C ILE A 143 10.75 16.10 11.02
N THR A 144 11.07 15.74 9.78
CA THR A 144 11.78 14.50 9.46
C THR A 144 12.86 14.75 8.42
N LYS A 145 13.93 13.94 8.47
CA LYS A 145 14.98 13.89 7.44
C LYS A 145 14.67 12.84 6.37
N ASN A 146 13.68 11.99 6.61
CA ASN A 146 13.28 10.94 5.67
C ASN A 146 12.69 11.58 4.41
N SER A 147 12.99 10.97 3.26
CA SER A 147 12.66 11.52 1.95
C SER A 147 12.11 10.43 1.05
N LEU A 148 11.18 10.78 0.16
CA LEU A 148 10.65 9.89 -0.86
C LEU A 148 11.55 9.80 -2.10
N LEU A 149 12.69 10.51 -2.13
CA LEU A 149 13.63 10.46 -3.25
C LEU A 149 14.09 9.04 -3.62
N PRO A 150 14.43 8.14 -2.67
CA PRO A 150 14.78 6.76 -3.02
C PRO A 150 13.64 6.04 -3.73
N MET A 151 12.40 6.16 -3.24
CA MET A 151 11.23 5.58 -3.89
C MET A 151 10.97 6.17 -5.27
N ARG A 152 11.12 7.49 -5.42
CA ARG A 152 10.98 8.19 -6.71
C ARG A 152 12.01 7.72 -7.73
N ASN A 153 13.26 7.51 -7.31
CA ASN A 153 14.32 7.02 -8.19
C ASN A 153 14.12 5.56 -8.60
N ALA A 154 13.52 4.74 -7.73
CA ALA A 154 13.29 3.32 -7.97
C ALA A 154 12.02 3.03 -8.80
N PHE A 155 10.92 3.75 -8.56
CA PHE A 155 9.67 3.55 -9.30
C PHE A 155 9.74 4.25 -10.66
N LYS A 156 9.53 3.50 -11.75
CA LYS A 156 9.59 4.00 -13.12
C LYS A 156 8.28 4.64 -13.58
N GLY A 157 7.17 4.29 -12.94
CA GLY A 157 5.85 4.84 -13.23
C GLY A 157 5.60 6.23 -12.63
N ARG A 158 4.34 6.64 -12.56
CA ARG A 158 3.95 7.92 -11.95
C ARG A 158 3.89 7.80 -10.42
N LEU A 159 4.75 8.50 -9.70
CA LEU A 159 4.70 8.62 -8.23
C LEU A 159 3.89 9.89 -7.86
N SER A 160 2.80 9.75 -7.12
CA SER A 160 1.94 10.88 -6.71
C SER A 160 2.05 11.14 -5.20
N LEU A 161 1.99 12.39 -4.77
CA LEU A 161 1.92 12.79 -3.36
C LEU A 161 0.51 13.29 -2.98
N PRO A 162 0.13 13.28 -1.68
CA PRO A 162 -1.13 13.83 -1.23
C PRO A 162 -1.23 15.32 -1.57
N GLY A 163 -2.28 15.70 -2.29
CA GLY A 163 -2.46 17.08 -2.77
C GLY A 163 -1.86 17.36 -4.15
N ASP A 164 -1.15 16.39 -4.76
CA ASP A 164 -0.84 16.46 -6.19
C ASP A 164 -2.13 16.21 -6.97
N THR A 165 -2.57 17.20 -7.75
CA THR A 165 -3.55 16.95 -8.80
C THR A 165 -2.94 16.03 -9.84
N ILE A 166 -3.73 15.10 -10.40
CA ILE A 166 -3.32 14.08 -11.41
C ILE A 166 -2.66 14.72 -12.68
N GLY A 167 -2.62 16.04 -12.81
CA GLY A 167 -1.94 16.80 -13.86
C GLY A 167 -0.79 17.72 -13.41
N THR A 168 -0.34 17.70 -12.16
CA THR A 168 0.68 18.64 -11.67
C THR A 168 1.64 17.92 -10.73
N MET A 169 2.67 17.28 -11.29
CA MET A 169 3.85 16.98 -10.48
C MET A 169 4.48 18.33 -10.13
N ALA A 170 4.48 18.65 -8.84
CA ALA A 170 5.26 19.76 -8.31
C ALA A 170 6.75 19.43 -8.51
N THR A 171 7.30 19.86 -9.65
CA THR A 171 8.74 20.02 -9.81
C THR A 171 9.18 21.10 -8.83
N LYS A 172 9.65 20.69 -7.66
CA LYS A 172 10.61 21.51 -6.90
C LYS A 172 11.86 20.69 -6.67
N LEU A 173 12.90 21.18 -7.35
CA LEU A 173 14.33 20.90 -7.17
C LEU A 173 14.72 20.93 -5.68
#